data_AF-A0A963LNI9-F1
#
_entry.id   AF-A0A963LNI9-F1
#
_cell.length_a   1.000
_cell.length_b   1.000
_cell.length_c   1.000
_cell.angle_alpha   90.00
_cell.angle_beta   90.00
_cell.angle_gamma   90.00
#
_symmetry.space_group_name_H-M   'P 1'
#
loop_
_entity.id
_entity.type
_entity.pdbx_description
1 polymer ?
#
loop_
_entity_poly.entity_id
_entity_poly.type
_entity_poly.pdbx_seq_one_letter_code
_entity_poly.pdbx_strand_id
1 'polypeptide(L)'
;KDGVEYIAGGNGERYNAFVRFVTAIDSDAAVALYVRMYPLLQKAYEDLGYPGKYFNNRLVEVIDQLLQTPEPSEPIQVTLMRVKGPIAEKRPWIRYEYADPTLEARPAGQKIMLRMGLRNTAALKAKLRDLRKRVAGRTIN
;
A
#
# COMPACT_ATOMS: atom_id res chain seq x y z
N LYS A 1 -1.53 30.30 5.23
CA LYS A 1 -0.36 31.09 5.68
C LYS A 1 0.85 30.15 5.69
N ASP A 2 1.97 30.63 5.17
CA ASP A 2 3.26 29.96 4.88
C ASP A 2 3.37 29.10 3.61
N GLY A 3 2.29 28.87 2.84
CA GLY A 3 2.37 28.20 1.53
C GLY A 3 2.84 26.74 1.57
N VAL A 4 3.08 26.22 2.77
CA VAL A 4 3.43 24.83 3.06
C VAL A 4 2.16 24.10 3.51
N GLU A 5 1.84 23.01 2.83
CA GLU A 5 0.71 22.15 3.18
C GLU A 5 1.22 20.82 3.72
N TYR A 6 0.49 20.25 4.67
CA TYR A 6 0.80 18.96 5.28
C TYR A 6 -0.38 18.02 5.12
N ILE A 7 -0.13 16.72 5.16
CA ILE A 7 -1.20 15.75 5.38
C ILE A 7 -1.89 16.11 6.70
N ALA A 8 -3.18 16.44 6.62
CA ALA A 8 -3.97 16.78 7.79
C ALA A 8 -3.95 15.64 8.82
N GLY A 9 -3.88 15.98 10.12
CA GLY A 9 -3.77 14.97 11.19
C GLY A 9 -4.89 13.92 11.18
N GLY A 10 -6.11 14.31 10.81
CA GLY A 10 -7.26 13.41 10.66
C GLY A 10 -7.31 12.62 9.35
N ASN A 11 -6.38 12.80 8.41
CA ASN A 11 -6.43 12.12 7.10
C ASN A 11 -6.39 10.58 7.25
N GLY A 12 -5.65 10.09 8.25
CA GLY A 12 -5.56 8.67 8.56
C GLY A 12 -6.91 8.05 8.95
N GLU A 13 -7.84 8.83 9.50
CA GLU A 13 -9.12 8.32 10.00
C GLU A 13 -9.99 7.73 8.89
N ARG A 14 -9.83 8.24 7.66
CA ARG A 14 -10.50 7.75 6.44
C ARG A 14 -10.21 6.27 6.17
N TYR A 15 -9.10 5.75 6.71
CA TYR A 15 -8.66 4.37 6.52
C TYR A 15 -8.96 3.47 7.72
N ASN A 16 -9.48 4.00 8.84
CA ASN A 16 -9.68 3.23 10.06
C ASN A 16 -10.59 2.01 9.84
N ALA A 17 -11.68 2.17 9.09
CA ALA A 17 -12.61 1.07 8.82
C ALA A 17 -11.94 -0.07 8.04
N PHE A 18 -11.18 0.27 6.99
CA PHE A 18 -10.43 -0.70 6.19
C PHE A 18 -9.36 -1.40 7.02
N VAL A 19 -8.56 -0.65 7.78
CA VAL A 19 -7.48 -1.21 8.60
C VAL A 19 -8.06 -2.16 9.64
N ARG A 20 -9.11 -1.76 10.35
CA ARG A 20 -9.81 -2.61 11.32
C ARG A 20 -10.29 -3.92 10.69
N PHE A 21 -10.95 -3.83 9.54
CA PHE A 21 -11.40 -5.00 8.79
C PHE A 21 -10.24 -5.94 8.48
N VAL A 22 -9.17 -5.45 7.84
CA VAL A 22 -8.01 -6.26 7.46
C VAL A 22 -7.34 -6.90 8.68
N THR A 23 -7.17 -6.15 9.76
CA THR A 23 -6.51 -6.65 10.98
C THR A 23 -7.36 -7.69 11.73
N ALA A 24 -8.67 -7.69 11.56
CA ALA A 24 -9.59 -8.63 12.22
C ALA A 24 -9.72 -9.99 11.50
N ILE A 25 -9.23 -10.11 10.26
CA ILE A 25 -9.27 -11.36 9.50
C ILE A 25 -8.46 -12.43 10.23
N ASP A 26 -8.94 -13.67 10.32
CA ASP A 26 -8.13 -14.80 10.78
C ASP A 26 -7.04 -15.14 9.75
N SER A 27 -5.77 -15.10 10.18
CA SER A 27 -4.65 -15.28 9.25
C SER A 27 -4.52 -16.71 8.75
N ASP A 28 -4.85 -17.72 9.56
CA ASP A 28 -4.77 -19.12 9.14
C ASP A 28 -5.84 -19.44 8.10
N ALA A 29 -7.07 -18.98 8.33
CA ALA A 29 -8.17 -19.10 7.39
C ALA A 29 -7.87 -18.37 6.07
N ALA A 30 -7.33 -17.15 6.15
CA ALA A 30 -6.94 -16.38 4.96
C ALA A 30 -5.86 -17.10 4.14
N VAL A 31 -4.83 -17.63 4.80
CA VAL A 31 -3.76 -18.38 4.11
C VAL A 31 -4.27 -19.71 3.56
N ALA A 32 -5.14 -20.42 4.27
CA ALA A 32 -5.76 -21.64 3.78
C ALA A 32 -6.59 -21.38 2.51
N LEU A 33 -7.34 -20.28 2.47
CA LEU A 33 -8.08 -19.86 1.28
C LEU A 33 -7.12 -19.50 0.14
N TYR A 34 -6.06 -18.72 0.42
CA TYR A 34 -5.04 -18.37 -0.57
C TYR A 34 -4.42 -19.60 -1.23
N VAL A 35 -4.00 -20.60 -0.42
CA VAL A 35 -3.42 -21.86 -0.94
C VAL A 35 -4.42 -22.61 -1.81
N ARG A 36 -5.69 -22.70 -1.39
CA ARG A 36 -6.75 -23.35 -2.19
C ARG A 36 -6.96 -22.65 -3.54
N MET A 37 -6.85 -21.33 -3.58
CA MET A 37 -7.03 -20.53 -4.80
C MET A 37 -5.76 -20.38 -5.63
N TYR A 38 -4.61 -20.84 -5.13
CA TYR A 38 -3.31 -20.60 -5.75
C TYR A 38 -3.23 -21.05 -7.22
N PRO A 39 -3.75 -22.22 -7.64
CA PRO A 39 -3.69 -22.62 -9.05
C PRO A 39 -4.37 -21.63 -10.00
N LEU A 40 -5.48 -21.00 -9.58
CA LEU A 40 -6.18 -19.99 -10.38
C LEU A 40 -5.41 -18.67 -10.41
N LEU A 41 -4.83 -18.27 -9.27
CA LEU A 41 -4.01 -17.07 -9.18
C LEU A 41 -2.72 -17.19 -10.00
N GLN A 42 -2.07 -18.36 -9.98
CA GLN A 42 -0.89 -18.67 -10.76
C GLN A 42 -1.20 -18.62 -12.25
N LYS A 43 -2.26 -19.29 -12.69
CA LYS A 43 -2.70 -19.24 -14.10
C LYS A 43 -2.97 -17.81 -14.56
N ALA A 44 -3.75 -17.05 -13.79
CA ALA A 44 -4.04 -15.65 -14.12
C ALA A 44 -2.77 -14.79 -14.18
N TYR A 45 -1.79 -15.05 -13.32
CA TYR A 45 -0.51 -14.35 -13.33
C TYR A 45 0.31 -14.66 -14.59
N GLU A 46 0.33 -15.91 -15.04
CA GLU A 46 0.98 -16.30 -16.29
C GLU A 46 0.26 -15.69 -17.51
N ASP A 47 -1.07 -15.70 -17.52
CA ASP A 47 -1.90 -15.12 -18.58
C ASP A 47 -1.70 -13.59 -18.72
N LEU A 48 -1.24 -12.90 -17.66
CA LEU A 48 -0.83 -11.49 -17.72
C LEU A 48 0.51 -11.26 -18.43
N GLY A 49 1.17 -12.31 -18.93
CA GLY A 49 2.44 -12.24 -19.64
C GLY A 49 3.67 -12.50 -18.75
N TYR A 50 3.50 -13.24 -17.65
CA TYR A 50 4.59 -13.67 -16.77
C TYR A 50 4.81 -15.20 -16.80
N PRO A 51 4.99 -15.82 -17.98
CA PRO A 51 5.08 -17.28 -18.09
C PRO A 51 6.27 -17.83 -17.28
N GLY A 52 6.03 -18.94 -16.56
CA GLY A 52 7.05 -19.60 -15.74
C GLY A 52 7.47 -18.84 -14.48
N LYS A 53 6.84 -17.70 -14.16
CA LYS A 53 7.06 -16.97 -12.90
C LYS A 53 6.00 -17.32 -11.88
N TYR A 54 6.40 -17.45 -10.62
CA TYR A 54 5.51 -17.81 -9.53
C TYR A 54 4.81 -16.59 -8.93
N PHE A 55 3.48 -16.62 -8.89
CA PHE A 55 2.68 -15.57 -8.26
C PHE A 55 3.01 -15.42 -6.78
N ASN A 56 3.30 -16.52 -6.07
CA ASN A 56 3.65 -16.47 -4.65
C ASN A 56 4.92 -15.64 -4.39
N ASN A 57 5.93 -15.74 -5.28
CA ASN A 57 7.12 -14.91 -5.17
C ASN A 57 6.76 -13.44 -5.29
N ARG A 58 5.91 -13.10 -6.26
CA ARG A 58 5.45 -11.73 -6.44
C ARG A 58 4.65 -11.21 -5.24
N LEU A 59 3.79 -12.04 -4.65
CA LEU A 59 3.06 -11.70 -3.44
C LEU A 59 4.01 -11.40 -2.28
N VAL A 60 4.97 -12.28 -2.02
CA VAL A 60 5.96 -12.10 -0.94
C VAL A 60 6.81 -10.84 -1.16
N GLU A 61 7.27 -10.61 -2.39
CA GLU A 61 8.00 -9.39 -2.75
C GLU A 61 7.18 -8.12 -2.46
N VAL A 62 5.91 -8.09 -2.84
CA VAL A 62 5.04 -6.93 -2.59
C VAL A 62 4.83 -6.73 -1.08
N ILE A 63 4.64 -7.80 -0.31
CA ILE A 63 4.54 -7.70 1.15
C ILE A 63 5.84 -7.09 1.72
N ASP A 64 7.00 -7.56 1.28
CA ASP A 64 8.30 -7.02 1.70
C ASP A 64 8.46 -5.55 1.34
N GLN A 65 8.06 -5.16 0.12
CA GLN A 65 8.04 -3.75 -0.29
C GLN A 65 7.13 -2.91 0.61
N LEU A 66 5.95 -3.39 1.00
CA LEU A 66 5.05 -2.67 1.91
C LEU A 66 5.64 -2.55 3.33
N LEU A 67 6.29 -3.60 3.82
CA LEU A 67 6.94 -3.59 5.14
C LEU A 67 8.08 -2.57 5.24
N GLN A 68 8.73 -2.26 4.11
CA GLN A 68 9.76 -1.22 3.99
C GLN A 68 9.23 0.22 3.92
N THR A 69 7.91 0.43 4.03
CA THR A 69 7.36 1.80 4.11
C THR A 69 7.99 2.54 5.31
N PRO A 70 8.50 3.78 5.16
CA PRO A 70 9.09 4.50 6.29
C PRO A 70 8.00 4.93 7.30
N GLU A 71 8.42 5.23 8.52
CA GLU A 71 7.57 5.75 9.60
C GLU A 71 8.10 7.13 9.98
N PRO A 72 7.69 8.21 9.27
CA PRO A 72 8.20 9.56 9.52
C PRO A 72 7.82 10.04 10.92
N SER A 73 8.77 10.65 11.62
CA SER A 73 8.55 11.26 12.94
C SER A 73 7.86 12.63 12.86
N GLU A 74 7.91 13.28 11.70
CA GLU A 74 7.35 14.62 11.47
C GLU A 74 6.12 14.56 10.54
N PRO A 75 5.23 15.57 10.61
CA PRO A 75 4.12 15.71 9.68
C PRO A 75 4.61 15.72 8.23
N ILE A 76 3.99 14.91 7.38
CA ILE A 76 4.41 14.78 5.99
C ILE A 76 3.90 15.97 5.19
N GLN A 77 4.82 16.74 4.60
CA GLN A 77 4.52 17.86 3.73
C GLN A 77 4.03 17.39 2.34
N VAL A 78 3.05 18.11 1.79
CA VAL A 78 2.50 17.89 0.46
C VAL A 78 2.50 19.19 -0.36
N THR A 79 2.53 19.04 -1.68
CA THR A 79 2.41 20.15 -2.62
C THR A 79 1.26 19.90 -3.58
N LEU A 80 0.49 20.95 -3.89
CA LEU A 80 -0.55 20.87 -4.90
C LEU A 80 0.09 20.78 -6.28
N MET A 81 -0.14 19.68 -7.00
CA MET A 81 0.32 19.51 -8.36
C MET A 81 -0.38 20.52 -9.27
N ARG A 82 0.38 21.47 -9.82
CA ARG A 82 -0.14 22.44 -10.78
C ARG A 82 0.00 21.87 -12.18
N VAL A 83 -1.13 21.47 -12.78
CA VAL A 83 -1.17 21.16 -14.22
C VAL A 83 -0.99 22.49 -14.97
N LYS A 84 0.17 22.69 -15.60
CA LYS A 84 0.40 23.82 -16.51
C LYS A 84 -0.04 23.40 -17.91
N GLY A 85 -1.29 23.69 -18.25
CA GLY A 85 -1.84 23.49 -19.60
C GLY A 85 -2.38 24.80 -20.17
N PRO A 86 -2.48 24.94 -21.51
CA PRO A 86 -3.06 26.13 -22.16
C PRO A 86 -4.57 26.27 -21.93
N ILE A 87 -5.22 25.21 -21.43
CA ILE A 87 -6.66 25.18 -21.15
C ILE A 87 -6.86 25.48 -19.67
N ALA A 88 -7.54 26.59 -19.37
CA ALA A 88 -8.01 26.87 -18.01
C ALA A 88 -9.03 25.80 -17.60
N GLU A 89 -8.65 24.94 -16.66
CA GLU A 89 -9.48 23.82 -16.24
C GLU A 89 -10.60 24.31 -15.32
N LYS A 90 -11.84 23.91 -15.63
CA LYS A 90 -13.05 24.33 -14.89
C LYS A 90 -13.11 23.75 -13.47
N ARG A 91 -12.24 22.81 -13.11
CA ARG A 91 -12.16 22.20 -11.77
C ARG A 91 -10.71 22.19 -11.32
N PRO A 92 -10.39 22.69 -10.11
CA PRO A 92 -9.04 22.55 -9.59
C PRO A 92 -8.74 21.06 -9.38
N TRP A 93 -7.70 20.53 -10.01
CA TRP A 93 -7.19 19.22 -9.64
C TRP A 93 -6.60 19.35 -8.24
N ILE A 94 -7.33 18.88 -7.23
CA ILE A 94 -6.84 18.78 -5.86
C ILE A 94 -5.95 17.53 -5.75
N ARG A 95 -4.92 17.46 -6.60
CA ARG A 95 -3.93 16.37 -6.58
C ARG A 95 -2.73 16.83 -5.81
N TYR A 96 -2.60 16.28 -4.61
CA TYR A 96 -1.42 16.48 -3.77
C TYR A 96 -0.37 15.40 -4.04
N GLU A 97 0.88 15.82 -4.14
CA GLU A 97 2.07 14.98 -4.15
C GLU A 97 2.86 15.18 -2.85
N TYR A 98 3.70 14.22 -2.49
CA TYR A 98 4.63 14.40 -1.38
C TYR A 98 5.68 15.45 -1.76
N ALA A 99 5.94 16.39 -0.86
CA ALA A 99 6.97 17.41 -1.08
C ALA A 99 8.39 16.80 -1.09
N ASP A 100 8.61 15.76 -0.28
CA ASP A 100 9.85 14.97 -0.26
C ASP A 100 9.92 14.05 -1.50
N PRO A 101 10.89 14.25 -2.42
CA PRO A 101 11.02 13.42 -3.62
C PRO A 101 11.24 11.95 -3.31
N THR A 102 11.87 11.62 -2.18
CA THR A 102 12.11 10.24 -1.75
C THR A 102 10.83 9.55 -1.28
N LEU A 103 9.83 10.31 -0.81
CA LEU A 103 8.50 9.79 -0.50
C LEU A 103 7.63 9.71 -1.76
N GLU A 104 7.71 10.70 -2.67
CA GLU A 104 6.92 10.72 -3.90
C GLU A 104 7.33 9.61 -4.88
N ALA A 105 8.63 9.29 -4.97
CA ALA A 105 9.15 8.23 -5.82
C ALA A 105 8.78 6.80 -5.34
N ARG A 106 8.18 6.67 -4.15
CA ARG A 106 7.85 5.35 -3.59
C ARG A 106 6.73 4.66 -4.38
N PRO A 107 6.70 3.32 -4.35
CA PRO A 107 5.57 2.55 -4.88
C PRO A 107 4.24 3.03 -4.29
N ALA A 108 3.17 2.96 -5.09
CA ALA A 108 1.84 3.43 -4.71
C ALA A 108 1.36 2.84 -3.37
N GLY A 109 1.66 1.56 -3.09
CA GLY A 109 1.33 0.92 -1.82
C GLY A 109 1.99 1.59 -0.61
N GLN A 110 3.29 1.92 -0.68
CA GLN A 110 3.97 2.66 0.38
C GLN A 110 3.41 4.07 0.52
N LYS A 111 3.09 4.74 -0.60
CA LYS A 111 2.45 6.05 -0.59
C LYS A 111 1.09 6.04 0.09
N ILE A 112 0.27 5.01 -0.14
CA ILE A 112 -1.01 4.85 0.57
C ILE A 112 -0.78 4.59 2.07
N MET A 113 0.18 3.74 2.42
CA MET A 113 0.53 3.47 3.82
C MET A 113 0.98 4.73 4.55
N LEU A 114 1.69 5.65 3.90
CA LEU A 114 2.03 6.95 4.48
C LEU A 114 0.79 7.82 4.73
N ARG A 115 -0.19 7.83 3.80
CA ARG A 115 -1.45 8.59 3.97
C ARG A 115 -2.35 8.04 5.08
N MET A 116 -2.24 6.76 5.38
CA MET A 116 -3.02 6.11 6.45
C MET A 116 -2.62 6.59 7.85
N GLY A 117 -1.42 7.19 8.00
CA GLY A 117 -0.87 7.63 9.27
C GLY A 117 -0.29 6.49 10.11
N LEU A 118 0.69 6.81 10.96
CA LEU A 118 1.56 5.85 11.66
C LEU A 118 0.80 4.72 12.36
N ARG A 119 -0.28 5.03 13.09
CA ARG A 119 -1.06 4.02 13.83
C ARG A 119 -1.61 2.93 12.89
N ASN A 120 -2.21 3.34 11.78
CA ASN A 120 -2.79 2.43 10.81
C ASN A 120 -1.71 1.68 10.03
N THR A 121 -0.62 2.37 9.66
CA THR A 121 0.55 1.78 9.00
C THR A 121 1.16 0.67 9.86
N ALA A 122 1.36 0.93 11.15
CA ALA A 122 1.95 -0.03 12.09
C ALA A 122 1.06 -1.28 12.25
N ALA A 123 -0.26 -1.09 12.38
CA ALA A 123 -1.23 -2.18 12.48
C ALA A 123 -1.23 -3.06 11.20
N LEU A 124 -1.21 -2.42 10.02
CA LEU A 124 -1.12 -3.15 8.75
C LEU A 124 0.22 -3.87 8.61
N LYS A 125 1.35 -3.25 8.98
CA LYS A 125 2.65 -3.93 8.95
C LYS A 125 2.68 -5.15 9.86
N ALA A 126 2.09 -5.08 11.06
CA ALA A 126 1.98 -6.23 11.94
C ALA A 126 1.20 -7.37 11.27
N LYS A 127 0.04 -7.06 10.66
CA LYS A 127 -0.76 -8.03 9.91
C LYS A 127 -0.01 -8.62 8.71
N LEU A 128 0.71 -7.80 7.96
CA LEU A 128 1.51 -8.21 6.81
C LEU A 128 2.65 -9.15 7.22
N ARG A 129 3.35 -8.89 8.34
CA ARG A 129 4.40 -9.79 8.85
C ARG A 129 3.83 -11.16 9.21
N ASP A 130 2.67 -11.20 9.86
CA ASP A 130 1.99 -12.44 10.23
C ASP A 130 1.58 -13.25 8.99
N LEU A 131 0.95 -12.61 8.00
CA LEU A 131 0.61 -13.24 6.72
C LEU A 131 1.87 -13.75 5.99
N ARG A 132 2.91 -12.92 5.91
CA ARG A 132 4.17 -13.28 5.25
C ARG A 132 4.79 -14.54 5.83
N LYS A 133 4.85 -14.63 7.17
CA LYS A 133 5.42 -15.80 7.87
C LYS A 133 4.68 -17.09 7.50
N ARG A 134 3.35 -17.03 7.43
CA ARG A 134 2.49 -18.19 7.14
C ARG A 134 2.51 -18.60 5.67
N VAL A 135 2.59 -17.63 4.76
CA VAL A 135 2.67 -17.89 3.31
C VAL A 135 4.04 -18.44 2.92
N ALA A 136 5.13 -17.84 3.42
CA ALA A 136 6.49 -18.29 3.10
C ALA A 136 6.88 -19.61 3.80
N GLY A 137 6.26 -19.92 4.94
CA GLY A 137 6.52 -21.14 5.70
C GLY A 137 5.79 -22.39 5.18
N ARG A 138 4.98 -22.26 4.11
CA ARG A 138 4.27 -23.39 3.50
C ARG A 138 4.80 -23.63 2.09
N THR A 139 5.02 -24.89 1.73
CA THR A 139 5.22 -25.28 0.34
C THR A 139 3.87 -25.16 -0.37
N ILE A 140 3.76 -24.20 -1.28
CA ILE A 140 2.59 -24.00 -2.12
C ILE A 140 2.92 -24.62 -3.47
N ASN A 141 2.41 -25.83 -3.70
CA ASN A 141 2.51 -26.54 -4.98
C ASN A 141 1.37 -26.14 -5.91
#